data_AF-A0A954A4M2-F1
#
_entry.id   AF-A0A954A4M2-F1
#
_cell.length_a   1.000
_cell.length_b   1.000
_cell.length_c   1.000
_cell.angle_alpha   90.00
_cell.angle_beta   90.00
_cell.angle_gamma   90.00
#
_symmetry.space_group_name_H-M   'P 1'
#
loop_
_entity.id
_entity.type
_entity.pdbx_description
1 polymer ?
#
loop_
_entity_poly.entity_id
_entity_poly.type
_entity_poly.pdbx_seq_one_letter_code
_entity_poly.pdbx_strand_id
1 'polypeptide(L)'
;MTLRVVTLPLVAILATALWPAARGDDPPNLTATGHRIGGQPGALPYAASEVDALRAAVDALGASYAPRTRHRDESGHARFTNRLVLEDSPYLLQHAHNPVDWYPWGDAAFELAERLGRPVFLSVGYSTCHWCHVMEEESFEDLEIARFLNENFVAIKVDRERRPDVDAVYMEAVRLMTRNGGWPMTVILRADRRPVFGGTYFPPRDGPRGPGLLGILQQLVKVFREEPERVEERATIIADALRRQATSTAGRTVPGVDAVVSHVDRLRASFDPANAGFDSAPKFPQPCRLDLLLRYQRRAGDLRVQSMVARTLAAMANGGIHDHVGSGFHRYSTDAQWLVPHFEKMLYDNAQLAVTYTDAYRVEPHDGAKRIATSILEFVLRDLTSPEGGFYSATDADSIGPSGEREEGYYYTWTPEEVRAVLTGRELDAFLSHHPLTESGNFEGRNILHVTRSRTESARAIGEARPEFELLLDRAYTKLRARRAERPRPLLDDKIITGWNGLTITALARA
;
A
#
# COMPACT_ATOMS: atom_id res chain seq x y z
N MET A 1 -39.12 -32.84 -58.76
CA MET A 1 -39.25 -34.31 -58.66
C MET A 1 -39.04 -34.72 -57.21
N THR A 2 -40.13 -35.17 -56.59
CA THR A 2 -40.24 -36.23 -55.55
C THR A 2 -39.32 -36.24 -54.31
N LEU A 3 -39.94 -35.82 -53.19
CA LEU A 3 -40.08 -36.52 -51.89
C LEU A 3 -38.99 -37.53 -51.44
N ARG A 4 -38.52 -37.35 -50.20
CA ARG A 4 -38.95 -38.19 -49.06
C ARG A 4 -38.55 -37.61 -47.70
N VAL A 5 -39.58 -37.45 -46.86
CA VAL A 5 -39.53 -37.26 -45.42
C VAL A 5 -39.15 -38.60 -44.77
N VAL A 6 -38.21 -38.57 -43.83
CA VAL A 6 -38.00 -39.65 -42.86
C VAL A 6 -37.96 -39.00 -41.47
N THR A 7 -38.88 -39.45 -40.62
CA THR A 7 -39.04 -39.08 -39.21
C THR A 7 -38.43 -40.15 -38.30
N LEU A 8 -38.08 -39.71 -37.08
CA LEU A 8 -37.82 -40.42 -35.80
C LEU A 8 -36.34 -40.59 -35.39
N PRO A 9 -36.01 -40.60 -34.07
CA PRO A 9 -36.66 -39.91 -32.95
C PRO A 9 -35.68 -39.15 -32.02
N LEU A 10 -36.27 -38.27 -31.21
CA LEU A 10 -35.69 -37.60 -30.04
C LEU A 10 -35.07 -38.60 -29.05
N VAL A 11 -33.81 -38.40 -28.67
CA VAL A 11 -33.25 -38.89 -27.40
C VAL A 11 -32.65 -37.69 -26.68
N ALA A 12 -33.43 -37.13 -25.75
CA ALA A 12 -32.98 -36.12 -24.82
C ALA A 12 -32.19 -36.81 -23.70
N ILE A 13 -30.89 -36.55 -23.60
CA ILE A 13 -30.08 -36.88 -22.42
C ILE A 13 -29.95 -35.58 -21.62
N LEU A 14 -30.95 -35.33 -20.78
CA LEU A 14 -30.88 -34.36 -19.68
C LEU A 14 -30.27 -35.09 -18.48
N ALA A 15 -28.96 -34.99 -18.33
CA ALA A 15 -28.27 -35.34 -17.08
C ALA A 15 -28.24 -34.10 -16.18
N THR A 16 -29.41 -33.69 -15.68
CA THR A 16 -29.51 -32.81 -14.52
C THR A 16 -29.24 -33.66 -13.27
N ALA A 17 -27.98 -33.66 -12.82
CA ALA A 17 -27.66 -34.05 -11.46
C ALA A 17 -28.33 -33.04 -10.52
N LEU A 18 -29.54 -33.38 -10.09
CA LEU A 18 -30.27 -32.71 -9.01
C LEU A 18 -29.50 -32.94 -7.72
N TRP A 19 -28.60 -32.00 -7.37
CA TRP A 19 -28.15 -31.84 -6.00
C TRP A 19 -29.33 -31.32 -5.18
N PRO A 20 -29.60 -31.84 -3.97
CA PRO A 20 -30.77 -31.41 -3.22
C PRO A 20 -30.67 -29.92 -2.91
N ALA A 21 -31.70 -29.17 -3.27
CA ALA A 21 -31.93 -27.84 -2.74
C ALA A 21 -31.99 -27.96 -1.21
N ALA A 22 -31.00 -27.37 -0.52
CA ALA A 22 -30.98 -27.29 0.92
C ALA A 22 -32.23 -26.53 1.39
N ARG A 23 -33.19 -27.26 1.97
CA ARG A 23 -34.31 -26.70 2.72
C ARG A 23 -33.97 -26.79 4.20
N GLY A 24 -34.00 -25.66 4.89
CA GLY A 24 -34.28 -25.52 6.32
C GLY A 24 -33.25 -26.11 7.28
N ASP A 25 -32.61 -25.21 8.04
CA ASP A 25 -31.97 -25.46 9.35
C ASP A 25 -30.74 -26.39 9.38
N ASP A 26 -29.61 -25.92 8.86
CA ASP A 26 -28.30 -26.35 9.37
C ASP A 26 -28.07 -25.71 10.77
N PRO A 27 -27.57 -26.45 11.78
CA PRO A 27 -27.33 -25.92 13.12
C PRO A 27 -26.36 -24.74 13.06
N PRO A 28 -26.47 -23.76 13.97
CA PRO A 28 -25.75 -22.51 13.82
C PRO A 28 -24.25 -22.76 13.91
N ASN A 29 -23.52 -22.44 12.83
CA ASN A 29 -22.07 -22.24 12.84
C ASN A 29 -21.71 -21.02 13.70
N LEU A 30 -22.18 -20.95 14.95
CA LEU A 30 -21.89 -19.86 15.88
C LEU A 30 -20.70 -20.24 16.76
N THR A 31 -19.93 -19.22 17.11
CA THR A 31 -18.84 -19.25 18.10
C THR A 31 -19.42 -19.03 19.51
N ALA A 32 -18.64 -19.31 20.56
CA ALA A 32 -19.06 -19.01 21.93
C ALA A 32 -19.28 -17.49 22.13
N THR A 33 -18.58 -16.69 21.34
CA THR A 33 -18.71 -15.24 21.23
C THR A 33 -19.77 -14.76 20.23
N GLY A 34 -20.62 -15.64 19.67
CA GLY A 34 -21.75 -15.25 18.82
C GLY A 34 -21.44 -14.92 17.34
N HIS A 35 -20.17 -14.91 16.92
CA HIS A 35 -19.79 -14.78 15.50
C HIS A 35 -20.15 -16.03 14.69
N ARG A 36 -20.55 -15.83 13.42
CA ARG A 36 -20.84 -16.93 12.49
C ARG A 36 -19.60 -17.35 11.70
N ILE A 37 -19.31 -18.66 11.71
CA ILE A 37 -18.31 -19.32 10.87
C ILE A 37 -18.91 -19.66 9.51
N GLY A 38 -18.19 -19.31 8.43
CA GLY A 38 -18.67 -19.48 7.08
C GLY A 38 -19.82 -18.51 6.74
N GLY A 39 -20.75 -18.97 5.90
CA GLY A 39 -21.93 -18.21 5.50
C GLY A 39 -21.69 -17.21 4.36
N GLN A 40 -20.48 -17.18 3.80
CA GLN A 40 -20.15 -16.37 2.63
C GLN A 40 -21.09 -16.72 1.47
N PRO A 41 -21.69 -15.73 0.80
CA PRO A 41 -22.63 -16.00 -0.28
C PRO A 41 -21.92 -16.73 -1.42
N GLY A 42 -22.51 -17.84 -1.90
CA GLY A 42 -21.97 -18.60 -3.04
C GLY A 42 -20.72 -19.45 -2.73
N ALA A 43 -20.23 -19.45 -1.49
CA ALA A 43 -19.09 -20.27 -1.09
C ALA A 43 -19.48 -21.75 -0.89
N LEU A 44 -18.49 -22.63 -1.02
CA LEU A 44 -18.67 -24.04 -0.69
C LEU A 44 -18.76 -24.22 0.84
N PRO A 45 -19.55 -25.21 1.34
CA PRO A 45 -19.56 -25.54 2.76
C PRO A 45 -18.16 -25.94 3.24
N TYR A 46 -17.82 -25.51 4.45
CA TYR A 46 -16.57 -25.88 5.11
C TYR A 46 -16.64 -27.29 5.67
N ALA A 47 -15.50 -27.99 5.70
CA ALA A 47 -15.41 -29.28 6.37
C ALA A 47 -15.60 -29.11 7.89
N ALA A 48 -16.13 -30.13 8.58
CA ALA A 48 -16.38 -30.04 10.03
C ALA A 48 -15.11 -29.68 10.83
N SER A 49 -13.97 -30.31 10.50
CA SER A 49 -12.68 -30.02 11.12
C SER A 49 -12.20 -28.58 10.90
N GLU A 50 -12.56 -28.00 9.76
CA GLU A 50 -12.24 -26.60 9.43
C GLU A 50 -13.16 -25.65 10.21
N VAL A 51 -14.46 -25.94 10.30
CA VAL A 51 -15.38 -25.17 11.13
C VAL A 51 -14.91 -25.15 12.59
N ASP A 52 -14.45 -26.28 13.13
CA ASP A 52 -13.96 -26.36 14.50
C ASP A 52 -12.68 -25.53 14.72
N ALA A 53 -11.75 -25.56 13.76
CA ALA A 53 -10.53 -24.74 13.81
C ALA A 53 -10.85 -23.24 13.76
N LEU A 54 -11.74 -22.81 12.87
CA LEU A 54 -12.16 -21.41 12.76
C LEU A 54 -12.92 -20.95 14.01
N ARG A 55 -13.77 -21.82 14.57
CA ARG A 55 -14.49 -21.53 15.81
C ARG A 55 -13.52 -21.29 16.97
N ALA A 56 -12.56 -22.19 17.16
CA ALA A 56 -11.55 -22.08 18.20
C ALA A 56 -10.70 -20.81 18.06
N ALA A 57 -10.34 -20.44 16.83
CA ALA A 57 -9.57 -19.22 16.57
C ALA A 57 -10.35 -17.96 16.91
N VAL A 58 -11.64 -17.86 16.53
CA VAL A 58 -12.48 -16.71 16.91
C VAL A 58 -12.67 -16.64 18.42
N ASP A 59 -12.97 -17.78 19.07
CA ASP A 59 -13.15 -17.82 20.53
C ASP A 59 -11.88 -17.36 21.27
N ALA A 60 -10.69 -17.65 20.72
CA ALA A 60 -9.40 -17.22 21.27
C ALA A 60 -9.14 -15.71 21.16
N LEU A 61 -9.80 -15.00 20.24
CA LEU A 61 -9.70 -13.54 20.13
C LEU A 61 -10.42 -12.82 21.30
N GLY A 62 -11.30 -13.53 22.00
CA GLY A 62 -11.97 -13.07 23.22
C GLY A 62 -13.11 -12.09 22.97
N ALA A 63 -13.86 -11.78 24.04
CA ALA A 63 -15.11 -11.00 23.97
C ALA A 63 -14.92 -9.52 23.59
N SER A 64 -13.70 -8.98 23.69
CA SER A 64 -13.38 -7.61 23.27
C SER A 64 -13.06 -7.47 21.78
N TYR A 65 -13.00 -8.60 21.05
CA TYR A 65 -12.70 -8.59 19.63
C TYR A 65 -13.83 -7.93 18.84
N ALA A 66 -13.48 -6.87 18.11
CA ALA A 66 -14.40 -6.15 17.24
C ALA A 66 -14.06 -6.46 15.78
N PRO A 67 -14.88 -7.25 15.06
CA PRO A 67 -14.59 -7.66 13.70
C PRO A 67 -14.67 -6.47 12.75
N ARG A 68 -13.64 -6.26 11.92
CA ARG A 68 -13.66 -5.19 10.89
C ARG A 68 -14.56 -5.62 9.73
N THR A 69 -15.86 -5.34 9.84
CA THR A 69 -16.84 -5.52 8.76
C THR A 69 -18.11 -4.71 9.02
N ARG A 70 -18.80 -4.28 7.95
CA ARG A 70 -20.18 -3.74 8.03
C ARG A 70 -21.25 -4.82 8.18
N HIS A 71 -20.91 -6.09 7.99
CA HIS A 71 -21.85 -7.21 8.03
C HIS A 71 -22.01 -7.78 9.43
N ARG A 72 -22.60 -6.99 10.32
CA ARG A 72 -22.88 -7.38 11.71
C ARG A 72 -24.36 -7.71 11.93
N ASP A 73 -24.65 -8.62 12.86
CA ASP A 73 -26.01 -8.85 13.35
C ASP A 73 -26.43 -7.77 14.36
N GLU A 74 -27.67 -7.84 14.86
CA GLU A 74 -28.21 -6.88 15.83
C GLU A 74 -27.44 -6.86 17.15
N SER A 75 -26.69 -7.93 17.46
CA SER A 75 -25.84 -8.05 18.65
C SER A 75 -24.39 -7.60 18.40
N GLY A 76 -24.07 -7.14 17.18
CA GLY A 76 -22.74 -6.69 16.80
C GLY A 76 -21.78 -7.79 16.35
N HIS A 77 -22.23 -9.05 16.23
CA HIS A 77 -21.39 -10.15 15.80
C HIS A 77 -21.26 -10.21 14.28
N ALA A 78 -20.09 -10.61 13.79
CA ALA A 78 -19.85 -10.82 12.36
C ALA A 78 -20.74 -11.93 11.79
N ARG A 79 -21.38 -11.64 10.65
CA ARG A 79 -22.21 -12.59 9.89
C ARG A 79 -21.39 -13.57 9.06
N PHE A 80 -20.14 -13.24 8.76
CA PHE A 80 -19.24 -14.05 7.95
C PHE A 80 -17.89 -14.18 8.66
N THR A 81 -17.28 -15.36 8.57
CA THR A 81 -15.90 -15.59 9.01
C THR A 81 -15.24 -16.59 8.07
N ASN A 82 -14.11 -16.22 7.46
CA ASN A 82 -13.34 -17.05 6.53
C ASN A 82 -12.00 -17.50 7.16
N ARG A 83 -11.16 -18.16 6.36
CA ARG A 83 -9.91 -18.81 6.81
C ARG A 83 -8.85 -17.84 7.32
N LEU A 84 -8.94 -16.56 6.97
CA LEU A 84 -7.93 -15.58 7.40
C LEU A 84 -7.93 -15.32 8.90
N VAL A 85 -8.96 -15.75 9.64
CA VAL A 85 -8.96 -15.69 11.11
C VAL A 85 -7.87 -16.56 11.75
N LEU A 86 -7.29 -17.50 11.00
CA LEU A 86 -6.19 -18.36 11.44
C LEU A 86 -4.81 -17.72 11.25
N GLU A 87 -4.74 -16.57 10.58
CA GLU A 87 -3.48 -15.90 10.25
C GLU A 87 -3.00 -15.00 11.40
N ASP A 88 -1.69 -14.75 11.46
CA ASP A 88 -1.07 -13.88 12.47
C ASP A 88 -0.83 -12.45 11.95
N SER A 89 -1.12 -12.19 10.67
CA SER A 89 -0.97 -10.87 10.07
C SER A 89 -2.16 -9.98 10.45
N PRO A 90 -1.93 -8.81 11.09
CA PRO A 90 -3.00 -7.84 11.35
C PRO A 90 -3.73 -7.41 10.07
N TYR A 91 -3.04 -7.37 8.93
CA TYR A 91 -3.63 -7.07 7.63
C TYR A 91 -4.60 -8.17 7.17
N LEU A 92 -4.22 -9.44 7.27
CA LEU A 92 -5.09 -10.55 6.85
C LEU A 92 -6.29 -10.69 7.78
N LEU A 93 -6.09 -10.53 9.09
CA LEU A 93 -7.15 -10.57 10.09
C LEU A 93 -8.22 -9.49 9.86
N GLN A 94 -7.85 -8.33 9.32
CA GLN A 94 -8.83 -7.30 8.92
C GLN A 94 -9.82 -7.77 7.85
N HIS A 95 -9.47 -8.79 7.06
CA HIS A 95 -10.33 -9.36 6.02
C HIS A 95 -11.02 -10.67 6.44
N ALA A 96 -10.84 -11.11 7.69
CA ALA A 96 -11.35 -12.38 8.19
C ALA A 96 -12.88 -12.46 8.19
N HIS A 97 -13.56 -11.31 8.19
CA HIS A 97 -15.03 -11.23 8.24
C HIS A 97 -15.68 -10.72 6.95
N ASN A 98 -14.91 -10.66 5.87
CA ASN A 98 -15.45 -10.28 4.57
C ASN A 98 -16.38 -11.38 4.04
N PRO A 99 -17.40 -11.01 3.25
CA PRO A 99 -18.24 -11.96 2.54
C PRO A 99 -17.51 -12.74 1.44
N VAL A 100 -16.30 -12.34 1.06
CA VAL A 100 -15.42 -13.13 0.17
C VAL A 100 -14.82 -14.30 0.98
N ASP A 101 -14.86 -15.50 0.41
CA ASP A 101 -14.28 -16.72 1.00
C ASP A 101 -12.77 -16.78 0.77
N TRP A 102 -12.05 -15.93 1.49
CA TRP A 102 -10.60 -15.81 1.36
C TRP A 102 -9.86 -17.05 1.85
N TYR A 103 -8.85 -17.45 1.08
CA TYR A 103 -7.75 -18.32 1.49
C TYR A 103 -6.48 -17.50 1.74
N PRO A 104 -5.62 -17.91 2.68
CA PRO A 104 -4.23 -17.46 2.68
C PRO A 104 -3.48 -18.08 1.49
N TRP A 105 -2.30 -17.55 1.19
CA TRP A 105 -1.43 -18.14 0.17
C TRP A 105 -0.92 -19.51 0.63
N GLY A 106 -1.28 -20.58 -0.10
CA GLY A 106 -0.80 -21.93 0.17
C GLY A 106 -1.29 -22.95 -0.86
N ASP A 107 -0.73 -24.16 -0.81
CA ASP A 107 -1.03 -25.23 -1.77
C ASP A 107 -2.52 -25.59 -1.80
N ALA A 108 -3.18 -25.62 -0.64
CA ALA A 108 -4.60 -25.95 -0.50
C ALA A 108 -5.54 -25.10 -1.39
N ALA A 109 -5.25 -23.80 -1.57
CA ALA A 109 -6.05 -22.93 -2.41
C ALA A 109 -5.90 -23.26 -3.91
N PHE A 110 -4.68 -23.61 -4.33
CA PHE A 110 -4.39 -23.98 -5.72
C PHE A 110 -4.90 -25.38 -6.06
N GLU A 111 -4.79 -26.33 -5.13
CA GLU A 111 -5.39 -27.67 -5.26
C GLU A 111 -6.92 -27.59 -5.36
N LEU A 112 -7.55 -26.72 -4.57
CA LEU A 112 -8.99 -26.45 -4.69
C LEU A 112 -9.33 -25.86 -6.06
N ALA A 113 -8.55 -24.89 -6.53
CA ALA A 113 -8.75 -24.24 -7.82
C ALA A 113 -8.67 -25.26 -8.97
N GLU A 114 -7.70 -26.18 -8.91
CA GLU A 114 -7.56 -27.28 -9.86
C GLU A 114 -8.77 -28.24 -9.81
N ARG A 115 -9.15 -28.69 -8.60
CA ARG A 115 -10.29 -29.61 -8.41
C ARG A 115 -11.60 -29.02 -8.92
N LEU A 116 -11.81 -27.71 -8.74
CA LEU A 116 -13.01 -27.02 -9.19
C LEU A 116 -12.96 -26.56 -10.66
N GLY A 117 -11.79 -26.64 -11.30
CA GLY A 117 -11.57 -26.06 -12.63
C GLY A 117 -11.78 -24.54 -12.65
N ARG A 118 -11.50 -23.86 -11.53
CA ARG A 118 -11.71 -22.41 -11.37
C ARG A 118 -10.39 -21.64 -11.41
N PRO A 119 -10.37 -20.42 -11.98
CA PRO A 119 -9.24 -19.51 -11.82
C PRO A 119 -9.05 -19.08 -10.36
N VAL A 120 -7.85 -18.61 -10.03
CA VAL A 120 -7.53 -18.01 -8.74
C VAL A 120 -7.58 -16.49 -8.86
N PHE A 121 -8.28 -15.85 -7.93
CA PHE A 121 -8.24 -14.40 -7.72
C PHE A 121 -7.23 -14.08 -6.63
N LEU A 122 -6.07 -13.55 -6.98
CA LEU A 122 -5.03 -13.14 -6.03
C LEU A 122 -5.13 -11.64 -5.73
N SER A 123 -5.29 -11.28 -4.47
CA SER A 123 -5.23 -9.91 -3.99
C SER A 123 -4.11 -9.71 -2.97
N VAL A 124 -3.10 -8.94 -3.34
CA VAL A 124 -1.94 -8.61 -2.48
C VAL A 124 -2.04 -7.17 -1.99
N GLY A 125 -1.80 -6.96 -0.70
CA GLY A 125 -1.75 -5.63 -0.08
C GLY A 125 -0.99 -5.67 1.25
N TYR A 126 -1.12 -4.62 2.04
CA TYR A 126 -0.53 -4.49 3.37
C TYR A 126 -1.38 -3.50 4.20
N SER A 127 -1.20 -3.53 5.51
CA SER A 127 -2.01 -2.84 6.54
C SER A 127 -2.14 -1.32 6.36
N THR A 128 -1.09 -0.66 5.88
CA THR A 128 -0.99 0.81 5.77
C THR A 128 -1.28 1.33 4.36
N CYS A 129 -1.87 0.48 3.51
CA CYS A 129 -2.20 0.78 2.12
C CYS A 129 -3.61 1.41 2.00
N HIS A 130 -3.69 2.72 1.76
CA HIS A 130 -4.98 3.42 1.59
C HIS A 130 -5.87 2.78 0.52
N TRP A 131 -5.37 2.62 -0.71
CA TRP A 131 -6.16 2.04 -1.81
C TRP A 131 -6.58 0.59 -1.56
N CYS A 132 -5.87 -0.14 -0.70
CA CYS A 132 -6.24 -1.49 -0.31
C CYS A 132 -7.49 -1.46 0.58
N HIS A 133 -7.58 -0.49 1.49
CA HIS A 133 -8.76 -0.25 2.32
C HIS A 133 -9.95 0.23 1.48
N VAL A 134 -9.73 1.17 0.54
CA VAL A 134 -10.78 1.63 -0.38
C VAL A 134 -11.35 0.46 -1.19
N MET A 135 -10.50 -0.39 -1.76
CA MET A 135 -10.97 -1.55 -2.53
C MET A 135 -11.67 -2.60 -1.66
N GLU A 136 -11.26 -2.74 -0.40
CA GLU A 136 -11.91 -3.60 0.58
C GLU A 136 -13.35 -3.17 0.84
N GLU A 137 -13.53 -1.92 1.24
CA GLU A 137 -14.81 -1.34 1.60
C GLU A 137 -15.79 -1.26 0.42
N GLU A 138 -15.27 -0.84 -0.74
CA GLU A 138 -16.11 -0.66 -1.93
C GLU A 138 -16.43 -1.98 -2.63
N SER A 139 -15.51 -2.97 -2.63
CA SER A 139 -15.61 -4.18 -3.46
C SER A 139 -15.66 -5.48 -2.67
N PHE A 140 -14.78 -5.68 -1.68
CA PHE A 140 -14.71 -6.97 -0.96
C PHE A 140 -15.77 -7.11 0.14
N GLU A 141 -16.37 -6.01 0.59
CA GLU A 141 -17.58 -6.02 1.43
C GLU A 141 -18.89 -6.01 0.62
N ASP A 142 -18.86 -5.90 -0.70
CA ASP A 142 -20.06 -5.93 -1.55
C ASP A 142 -20.57 -7.36 -1.74
N LEU A 143 -21.81 -7.63 -1.33
CA LEU A 143 -22.37 -8.99 -1.33
C LEU A 143 -22.54 -9.58 -2.74
N GLU A 144 -22.75 -8.73 -3.76
CA GLU A 144 -22.88 -9.16 -5.15
C GLU A 144 -21.51 -9.57 -5.71
N ILE A 145 -20.49 -8.70 -5.56
CA ILE A 145 -19.11 -9.03 -5.96
C ILE A 145 -18.62 -10.27 -5.21
N ALA A 146 -18.85 -10.34 -3.89
CA ALA A 146 -18.39 -11.46 -3.09
C ALA A 146 -19.03 -12.78 -3.53
N ARG A 147 -20.34 -12.78 -3.79
CA ARG A 147 -21.03 -13.96 -4.36
C ARG A 147 -20.42 -14.37 -5.68
N PHE A 148 -20.22 -13.41 -6.59
CA PHE A 148 -19.64 -13.69 -7.90
C PHE A 148 -18.22 -14.27 -7.79
N LEU A 149 -17.38 -13.72 -6.91
CA LEU A 149 -16.05 -14.24 -6.64
C LEU A 149 -16.11 -15.68 -6.10
N ASN A 150 -16.90 -15.93 -5.06
CA ASN A 150 -16.98 -17.24 -4.42
C ASN A 150 -17.53 -18.34 -5.35
N GLU A 151 -18.42 -17.98 -6.28
CA GLU A 151 -19.00 -18.92 -7.24
C GLU A 151 -18.07 -19.22 -8.44
N ASN A 152 -17.09 -18.37 -8.74
CA ASN A 152 -16.33 -18.47 -9.99
C ASN A 152 -14.81 -18.53 -9.82
N PHE A 153 -14.29 -18.16 -8.65
CA PHE A 153 -12.86 -18.09 -8.36
C PHE A 153 -12.54 -18.81 -7.04
N VAL A 154 -11.27 -19.17 -6.86
CA VAL A 154 -10.69 -19.35 -5.52
C VAL A 154 -9.96 -18.07 -5.15
N ALA A 155 -10.45 -17.37 -4.13
CA ALA A 155 -9.93 -16.06 -3.74
C ALA A 155 -8.80 -16.21 -2.71
N ILE A 156 -7.63 -15.62 -3.00
CA ILE A 156 -6.45 -15.64 -2.13
C ILE A 156 -6.09 -14.22 -1.71
N LYS A 157 -5.90 -13.99 -0.40
CA LYS A 157 -5.40 -12.74 0.17
C LYS A 157 -3.96 -12.91 0.65
N VAL A 158 -3.11 -11.92 0.37
CA VAL A 158 -1.70 -11.95 0.76
C VAL A 158 -1.28 -10.64 1.41
N ASP A 159 -0.64 -10.74 2.57
CA ASP A 159 0.15 -9.66 3.16
C ASP A 159 1.54 -9.64 2.52
N ARG A 160 1.82 -8.58 1.77
CA ARG A 160 3.11 -8.33 1.14
C ARG A 160 4.27 -8.37 2.13
N GLU A 161 4.08 -7.86 3.35
CA GLU A 161 5.17 -7.76 4.32
C GLU A 161 5.57 -9.12 4.89
N ARG A 162 4.63 -10.08 4.87
CA ARG A 162 4.88 -11.48 5.22
C ARG A 162 5.41 -12.30 4.03
N ARG A 163 4.91 -12.01 2.82
CA ARG A 163 5.25 -12.72 1.57
C ARG A 163 5.79 -11.78 0.49
N PRO A 164 6.93 -11.12 0.71
CA PRO A 164 7.53 -10.23 -0.27
C PRO A 164 8.00 -10.98 -1.53
N ASP A 165 8.24 -12.29 -1.40
CA ASP A 165 8.55 -13.20 -2.51
C ASP A 165 7.38 -13.33 -3.49
N VAL A 166 6.16 -13.54 -2.98
CA VAL A 166 4.94 -13.63 -3.79
C VAL A 166 4.64 -12.27 -4.42
N ASP A 167 4.71 -11.20 -3.62
CA ASP A 167 4.52 -9.83 -4.11
C ASP A 167 5.45 -9.50 -5.28
N ALA A 168 6.75 -9.77 -5.13
CA ALA A 168 7.75 -9.43 -6.15
C ALA A 168 7.46 -10.12 -7.49
N VAL A 169 7.16 -11.43 -7.48
CA VAL A 169 6.88 -12.19 -8.70
C VAL A 169 5.65 -11.63 -9.43
N TYR A 170 4.57 -11.38 -8.70
CA TYR A 170 3.32 -10.95 -9.32
C TYR A 170 3.30 -9.46 -9.65
N MET A 171 4.05 -8.63 -8.93
CA MET A 171 4.26 -7.22 -9.28
C MET A 171 4.99 -7.09 -10.61
N GLU A 172 6.01 -7.92 -10.86
CA GLU A 172 6.68 -7.97 -12.16
C GLU A 172 5.71 -8.43 -13.25
N ALA A 173 4.81 -9.39 -12.97
CA ALA A 173 3.78 -9.80 -13.91
C ALA A 173 2.84 -8.63 -14.27
N VAL A 174 2.37 -7.87 -13.28
CA VAL A 174 1.50 -6.70 -13.49
C VAL A 174 2.23 -5.61 -14.28
N ARG A 175 3.51 -5.36 -13.99
CA ARG A 175 4.33 -4.39 -14.73
C ARG A 175 4.51 -4.80 -16.19
N LEU A 176 4.71 -6.09 -16.47
CA LEU A 176 4.78 -6.60 -17.84
C LEU A 176 3.46 -6.38 -18.61
N MET A 177 2.32 -6.52 -17.93
CA MET A 177 1.00 -6.36 -18.54
C MET A 177 0.57 -4.91 -18.71
N THR A 178 0.85 -4.05 -17.74
CA THR A 178 0.25 -2.71 -17.63
C THR A 178 1.26 -1.56 -17.77
N ARG A 179 2.57 -1.86 -17.73
CA ARG A 179 3.69 -0.90 -17.56
C ARG A 179 3.68 -0.10 -16.26
N ASN A 180 2.68 -0.33 -15.41
CA ASN A 180 2.51 0.27 -14.10
C ASN A 180 2.55 -0.82 -13.03
N GLY A 181 2.61 -0.41 -11.76
CA GLY A 181 2.55 -1.30 -10.62
C GLY A 181 2.19 -0.53 -9.37
N GLY A 182 1.63 -1.22 -8.39
CA GLY A 182 1.17 -0.62 -7.14
C GLY A 182 0.22 -1.55 -6.39
N TRP A 183 -0.24 -1.08 -5.24
CA TRP A 183 -1.18 -1.80 -4.39
C TRP A 183 -2.50 -1.03 -4.28
N PRO A 184 -3.64 -1.71 -4.14
CA PRO A 184 -3.82 -3.16 -4.08
C PRO A 184 -3.45 -3.80 -5.42
N MET A 185 -2.81 -4.97 -5.36
CA MET A 185 -2.43 -5.71 -6.56
C MET A 185 -3.43 -6.84 -6.77
N THR A 186 -4.12 -6.81 -7.90
CA THR A 186 -5.12 -7.81 -8.30
C THR A 186 -4.59 -8.62 -9.47
N VAL A 187 -4.49 -9.94 -9.32
CA VAL A 187 -3.96 -10.84 -10.35
C VAL A 187 -4.85 -12.06 -10.49
N ILE A 188 -5.11 -12.47 -11.74
CA ILE A 188 -5.89 -13.67 -12.04
C ILE A 188 -4.92 -14.74 -12.49
N LEU A 189 -4.89 -15.83 -11.75
CA LEU A 189 -3.99 -16.94 -11.98
C LEU A 189 -4.76 -18.16 -12.46
N ARG A 190 -4.04 -19.02 -13.17
CA ARG A 190 -4.41 -20.42 -13.30
C ARG A 190 -4.11 -21.17 -12.01
N ALA A 191 -4.71 -22.36 -11.87
CA ALA A 191 -4.45 -23.24 -10.74
C ALA A 191 -2.96 -23.64 -10.61
N ASP A 192 -2.21 -23.65 -11.71
CA ASP A 192 -0.76 -23.87 -11.74
C ASP A 192 0.10 -22.62 -11.43
N ARG A 193 -0.53 -21.57 -10.86
CA ARG A 193 0.08 -20.29 -10.42
C ARG A 193 0.53 -19.35 -11.53
N ARG A 194 0.34 -19.69 -12.80
CA ARG A 194 0.72 -18.79 -13.90
C ARG A 194 -0.27 -17.62 -14.04
N PRO A 195 0.22 -16.37 -14.13
CA PRO A 195 -0.63 -15.19 -14.24
C PRO A 195 -1.19 -15.02 -15.66
N VAL A 196 -2.46 -14.62 -15.75
CA VAL A 196 -3.19 -14.42 -17.03
C VAL A 196 -3.61 -12.97 -17.21
N PHE A 197 -3.97 -12.31 -16.12
CA PHE A 197 -4.38 -10.91 -16.08
C PHE A 197 -3.88 -10.27 -14.78
N GLY A 198 -3.61 -8.97 -14.80
CA GLY A 198 -3.15 -8.24 -13.63
C GLY A 198 -3.38 -6.75 -13.74
N GLY A 199 -3.64 -6.12 -12.59
CA GLY A 199 -3.77 -4.68 -12.44
C GLY A 199 -3.67 -4.26 -10.98
N THR A 200 -3.88 -2.97 -10.74
CA THR A 200 -3.82 -2.37 -9.42
C THR A 200 -5.23 -2.25 -8.81
N TYR A 201 -5.61 -1.05 -8.37
CA TYR A 201 -6.97 -0.70 -7.99
C TYR A 201 -7.96 -0.82 -9.15
N PHE A 202 -9.13 -1.40 -8.88
CA PHE A 202 -10.30 -1.38 -9.75
C PHE A 202 -11.52 -0.91 -8.96
N PRO A 203 -12.30 0.09 -9.43
CA PRO A 203 -13.55 0.47 -8.77
C PRO A 203 -14.55 -0.70 -8.80
N PRO A 204 -15.57 -0.74 -7.92
CA PRO A 204 -16.50 -1.86 -7.84
C PRO A 204 -17.38 -2.03 -9.10
N ARG A 205 -17.66 -0.93 -9.79
CA ARG A 205 -18.53 -0.84 -10.98
C ARG A 205 -17.91 0.10 -12.01
N ASP A 206 -18.32 -0.06 -13.27
CA ASP A 206 -17.87 0.81 -14.37
C ASP A 206 -18.29 2.25 -14.13
N GLY A 207 -17.40 3.21 -14.41
CA GLY A 207 -17.71 4.61 -14.23
C GLY A 207 -16.54 5.56 -14.52
N PRO A 208 -16.58 6.79 -13.98
CA PRO A 208 -15.54 7.79 -14.20
C PRO A 208 -14.15 7.36 -13.73
N ARG A 209 -14.07 6.46 -12.74
CA ARG A 209 -12.81 5.88 -12.22
C ARG A 209 -12.28 4.72 -13.09
N GLY A 210 -12.93 4.41 -14.21
CA GLY A 210 -12.54 3.36 -15.15
C GLY A 210 -13.42 2.11 -15.08
N PRO A 211 -12.96 1.00 -15.69
CA PRO A 211 -13.69 -0.26 -15.71
C PRO A 211 -13.82 -0.88 -14.31
N GLY A 212 -15.00 -1.41 -14.01
CA GLY A 212 -15.36 -1.99 -12.72
C GLY A 212 -14.84 -3.41 -12.54
N LEU A 213 -14.48 -3.75 -11.30
CA LEU A 213 -14.04 -5.08 -10.89
C LEU A 213 -15.05 -6.15 -11.29
N LEU A 214 -16.34 -5.94 -11.04
CA LEU A 214 -17.38 -6.92 -11.37
C LEU A 214 -17.44 -7.22 -12.88
N GLY A 215 -17.41 -6.19 -13.74
CA GLY A 215 -17.43 -6.35 -15.19
C GLY A 215 -16.16 -7.05 -15.71
N ILE A 216 -15.00 -6.70 -15.15
CA ILE A 216 -13.72 -7.37 -15.44
C ILE A 216 -13.80 -8.86 -15.08
N LEU A 217 -14.28 -9.20 -13.88
CA LEU A 217 -14.39 -10.58 -13.42
C LEU A 217 -15.36 -11.40 -14.29
N GLN A 218 -16.51 -10.83 -14.67
CA GLN A 218 -17.47 -11.48 -15.57
C GLN A 218 -16.86 -11.81 -16.93
N GLN A 219 -16.12 -10.86 -17.51
CA GLN A 219 -15.45 -11.07 -18.79
C GLN A 219 -14.35 -12.13 -18.69
N LEU A 220 -13.60 -12.15 -17.58
CA LEU A 220 -12.54 -13.15 -17.38
C LEU A 220 -13.10 -14.56 -17.24
N VAL A 221 -14.19 -14.76 -16.47
CA VAL A 221 -14.85 -16.07 -16.37
C VAL A 221 -15.27 -16.58 -17.73
N LYS A 222 -15.82 -15.70 -18.58
CA LYS A 222 -16.19 -16.03 -19.95
C LYS A 222 -14.97 -16.48 -20.77
N VAL A 223 -13.88 -15.72 -20.75
CA VAL A 223 -12.64 -16.06 -21.47
C VAL A 223 -12.04 -17.38 -20.98
N PHE A 224 -12.03 -17.64 -19.67
CA PHE A 224 -11.54 -18.89 -19.10
C PHE A 224 -12.37 -20.11 -19.53
N ARG A 225 -13.68 -19.94 -19.72
CA ARG A 225 -14.59 -21.02 -20.12
C ARG A 225 -14.63 -21.23 -21.63
N GLU A 226 -14.67 -20.15 -22.41
CA GLU A 226 -14.91 -20.19 -23.85
C GLU A 226 -13.61 -20.20 -24.68
N GLU A 227 -12.50 -19.69 -24.14
CA GLU A 227 -11.23 -19.53 -24.85
C GLU A 227 -10.02 -20.11 -24.06
N PRO A 228 -10.03 -21.39 -23.63
CA PRO A 228 -8.97 -21.96 -22.77
C PRO A 228 -7.58 -21.95 -23.42
N GLU A 229 -7.49 -22.12 -24.76
CA GLU A 229 -6.23 -22.04 -25.50
C GLU A 229 -5.60 -20.64 -25.41
N ARG A 230 -6.43 -19.60 -25.47
CA ARG A 230 -5.98 -18.21 -25.34
C ARG A 230 -5.50 -17.90 -23.92
N VAL A 231 -6.13 -18.51 -22.92
CA VAL A 231 -5.67 -18.43 -21.52
C VAL A 231 -4.32 -19.11 -21.34
N GLU A 232 -4.13 -20.31 -21.92
CA GLU A 232 -2.85 -21.02 -21.91
C GLU A 232 -1.73 -20.22 -22.59
N GLU A 233 -2.01 -19.66 -23.77
CA GLU A 233 -1.06 -18.84 -24.52
C GLU A 233 -0.61 -17.62 -23.70
N ARG A 234 -1.57 -16.85 -23.16
CA ARG A 234 -1.26 -15.68 -22.32
C ARG A 234 -0.46 -16.05 -21.08
N ALA A 235 -0.89 -17.08 -20.37
CA ALA A 235 -0.19 -17.57 -19.18
C ALA A 235 1.27 -17.95 -19.50
N THR A 236 1.50 -18.62 -20.63
CA THR A 236 2.82 -19.05 -21.08
C THR A 236 3.71 -17.87 -21.44
N ILE A 237 3.20 -16.91 -22.22
CA ILE A 237 3.95 -15.71 -22.62
C ILE A 237 4.46 -14.95 -21.39
N ILE A 238 3.58 -14.72 -20.41
CA ILE A 238 3.94 -13.97 -19.20
C ILE A 238 4.90 -14.79 -18.33
N ALA A 239 4.62 -16.08 -18.11
CA ALA A 239 5.48 -16.94 -17.30
C ALA A 239 6.89 -17.06 -17.90
N ASP A 240 7.02 -17.17 -19.22
CA ASP A 240 8.32 -17.25 -19.87
C ASP A 240 9.05 -15.91 -19.86
N ALA A 241 8.35 -14.78 -19.93
CA ALA A 241 8.95 -13.46 -19.73
C ALA A 241 9.53 -13.31 -18.32
N LEU A 242 8.77 -13.73 -17.30
CA LEU A 242 9.22 -13.74 -15.90
C LEU A 242 10.43 -14.67 -15.71
N ARG A 243 10.40 -15.89 -16.27
CA ARG A 243 11.53 -16.82 -16.23
C ARG A 243 12.77 -16.22 -16.89
N ARG A 244 12.63 -15.62 -18.07
CA ARG A 244 13.76 -14.97 -18.77
C ARG A 244 14.39 -13.87 -17.92
N GLN A 245 13.58 -13.05 -17.23
CA GLN A 245 14.05 -12.00 -16.33
C GLN A 245 14.73 -12.57 -15.07
N ALA A 246 14.23 -13.68 -14.53
CA ALA A 246 14.88 -14.40 -13.42
C ALA A 246 16.19 -15.11 -13.85
N THR A 247 16.27 -15.60 -15.09
CA THR A 247 17.49 -16.24 -15.62
C THR A 247 18.53 -15.25 -16.11
N SER A 248 18.13 -14.07 -16.60
CA SER A 248 19.08 -13.02 -17.01
C SER A 248 19.86 -12.45 -15.82
N THR A 249 19.30 -12.55 -14.61
CA THR A 249 19.95 -12.24 -13.34
C THR A 249 20.82 -13.39 -12.79
N ALA A 250 20.68 -14.61 -13.32
CA ALA A 250 21.47 -15.78 -12.90
C ALA A 250 22.91 -15.80 -13.47
N GLY A 251 23.24 -14.92 -14.42
CA GLY A 251 24.60 -14.68 -14.92
C GLY A 251 25.39 -13.74 -13.99
N ARG A 252 25.95 -14.26 -12.91
CA ARG A 252 26.63 -13.50 -11.84
C ARG A 252 28.00 -12.96 -12.26
N THR A 253 28.03 -11.87 -13.01
CA THR A 253 29.14 -10.91 -12.91
C THR A 253 28.61 -9.62 -12.29
N VAL A 254 29.37 -9.04 -11.35
CA VAL A 254 29.06 -7.71 -10.83
C VAL A 254 29.05 -6.76 -12.03
N PRO A 255 28.00 -5.94 -12.23
CA PRO A 255 27.94 -5.03 -13.37
C PRO A 255 29.20 -4.17 -13.46
N GLY A 256 29.79 -4.12 -14.65
CA GLY A 256 30.97 -3.29 -14.92
C GLY A 256 30.64 -1.80 -14.88
N VAL A 257 31.69 -0.97 -14.97
CA VAL A 257 31.56 0.51 -14.94
C VAL A 257 30.63 1.02 -16.04
N ASP A 258 30.65 0.43 -17.23
CA ASP A 258 29.80 0.84 -18.36
C ASP A 258 28.30 0.71 -18.04
N ALA A 259 27.91 -0.32 -17.28
CA ALA A 259 26.53 -0.49 -16.85
C ALA A 259 26.10 0.60 -15.86
N VAL A 260 27.01 1.01 -14.96
CA VAL A 260 26.80 2.12 -14.04
C VAL A 260 26.65 3.43 -14.80
N VAL A 261 27.56 3.72 -15.74
CA VAL A 261 27.51 4.93 -16.57
C VAL A 261 26.21 5.00 -17.38
N SER A 262 25.86 3.91 -18.07
CA SER A 262 24.61 3.81 -18.85
C SER A 262 23.37 4.00 -17.99
N HIS A 263 23.36 3.50 -16.75
CA HIS A 263 22.25 3.74 -15.83
C HIS A 263 22.20 5.20 -15.36
N VAL A 264 23.34 5.81 -15.05
CA VAL A 264 23.41 7.24 -14.70
C VAL A 264 22.92 8.12 -15.85
N ASP A 265 23.24 7.79 -17.10
CA ASP A 265 22.74 8.51 -18.27
C ASP A 265 21.21 8.42 -18.42
N ARG A 266 20.62 7.25 -18.13
CA ARG A 266 19.15 7.11 -18.07
C ARG A 266 18.54 7.94 -16.94
N LEU A 267 19.20 8.02 -15.78
CA LEU A 267 18.75 8.89 -14.68
C LEU A 267 18.86 10.37 -15.04
N ARG A 268 19.89 10.79 -15.78
CA ARG A 268 19.99 12.15 -16.33
C ARG A 268 18.84 12.47 -17.28
N ALA A 269 18.51 11.54 -18.17
CA ALA A 269 17.44 11.73 -19.15
C ALA A 269 16.03 11.77 -18.51
N SER A 270 15.83 11.13 -17.37
CA SER A 270 14.56 11.08 -16.63
C SER A 270 14.43 12.13 -15.52
N PHE A 271 15.46 12.93 -15.29
CA PHE A 271 15.42 13.96 -14.24
C PHE A 271 14.47 15.09 -14.60
N ASP A 272 13.61 15.47 -13.67
CA ASP A 272 12.68 16.59 -13.82
C ASP A 272 13.38 17.91 -13.43
N PRO A 273 13.75 18.79 -14.40
CA PRO A 273 14.42 20.02 -14.08
C PRO A 273 13.51 21.08 -13.46
N ALA A 274 12.18 20.95 -13.52
CA ALA A 274 11.25 21.89 -12.93
C ALA A 274 11.04 21.60 -11.43
N ASN A 275 10.77 20.34 -11.09
CA ASN A 275 10.41 19.95 -9.73
C ASN A 275 11.45 19.07 -9.01
N ALA A 276 12.56 18.75 -9.67
CA ALA A 276 13.57 17.79 -9.22
C ALA A 276 13.02 16.36 -9.00
N GLY A 277 13.92 15.41 -8.75
CA GLY A 277 13.57 13.99 -8.78
C GLY A 277 13.60 13.40 -10.18
N PHE A 278 13.11 12.17 -10.28
CA PHE A 278 13.13 11.36 -11.49
C PHE A 278 11.73 10.91 -11.85
N ASP A 279 11.50 10.70 -13.14
CA ASP A 279 10.23 10.25 -13.68
C ASP A 279 9.08 11.28 -13.45
N SER A 280 7.88 10.97 -13.94
CA SER A 280 6.69 11.82 -13.75
C SER A 280 5.99 11.56 -12.41
N ALA A 281 4.88 12.26 -12.15
CA ALA A 281 3.97 11.91 -11.06
C ALA A 281 3.37 10.49 -11.27
N PRO A 282 3.14 9.71 -10.18
CA PRO A 282 3.52 9.98 -8.79
C PRO A 282 5.04 9.84 -8.56
N LYS A 283 5.60 10.64 -7.64
CA LYS A 283 7.04 10.66 -7.34
C LYS A 283 7.41 9.93 -6.05
N PHE A 284 8.40 9.05 -6.16
CA PHE A 284 8.94 8.27 -5.05
C PHE A 284 10.35 8.75 -4.66
N PRO A 285 10.73 8.75 -3.37
CA PRO A 285 12.06 9.19 -2.94
C PRO A 285 13.24 8.40 -3.51
N GLN A 286 13.04 7.11 -3.81
CA GLN A 286 14.01 6.20 -4.44
C GLN A 286 15.48 6.32 -3.90
N PRO A 287 15.73 6.13 -2.59
CA PRO A 287 17.04 6.36 -1.97
C PRO A 287 18.20 5.63 -2.66
N CYS A 288 17.99 4.39 -3.11
CA CYS A 288 19.01 3.61 -3.82
C CYS A 288 19.54 4.30 -5.10
N ARG A 289 18.68 5.02 -5.83
CA ARG A 289 19.12 5.79 -7.03
C ARG A 289 19.97 6.99 -6.62
N LEU A 290 19.56 7.70 -5.56
CA LEU A 290 20.29 8.84 -5.01
C LEU A 290 21.67 8.41 -4.46
N ASP A 291 21.72 7.29 -3.73
CA ASP A 291 22.97 6.72 -3.20
C ASP A 291 23.93 6.32 -4.33
N LEU A 292 23.42 5.74 -5.42
CA LEU A 292 24.22 5.43 -6.60
C LEU A 292 24.81 6.70 -7.20
N LEU A 293 24.00 7.76 -7.36
CA LEU A 293 24.43 9.04 -7.91
C LEU A 293 25.47 9.73 -7.02
N LEU A 294 25.30 9.70 -5.69
CA LEU A 294 26.29 10.21 -4.73
C LEU A 294 27.63 9.46 -4.84
N ARG A 295 27.58 8.13 -4.96
CA ARG A 295 28.80 7.31 -5.13
C ARG A 295 29.46 7.54 -6.49
N TYR A 296 28.66 7.73 -7.55
CA TYR A 296 29.14 8.04 -8.89
C TYR A 296 29.82 9.41 -8.91
N GLN A 297 29.16 10.44 -8.35
CA GLN A 297 29.72 11.79 -8.21
C GLN A 297 31.06 11.78 -7.47
N ARG A 298 31.18 11.04 -6.36
CA ARG A 298 32.43 10.96 -5.60
C ARG A 298 33.59 10.37 -6.40
N ARG A 299 33.30 9.46 -7.34
CA ARG A 299 34.31 8.80 -8.19
C ARG A 299 34.64 9.58 -9.46
N ALA A 300 33.63 10.15 -10.10
CA ALA A 300 33.74 10.80 -11.40
C ALA A 300 33.89 12.33 -11.32
N GLY A 301 33.63 12.95 -10.17
CA GLY A 301 33.65 14.40 -9.99
C GLY A 301 32.54 15.15 -10.74
N ASP A 302 31.43 14.48 -11.07
CA ASP A 302 30.37 15.07 -11.90
C ASP A 302 29.45 16.00 -11.12
N LEU A 303 29.63 17.32 -11.32
CA LEU A 303 28.85 18.38 -10.68
C LEU A 303 27.37 18.43 -11.12
N ARG A 304 27.03 17.92 -12.32
CA ARG A 304 25.62 17.86 -12.76
C ARG A 304 24.88 16.80 -11.96
N VAL A 305 25.51 15.64 -11.76
CA VAL A 305 24.97 14.58 -10.89
C VAL A 305 24.84 15.06 -9.45
N GLN A 306 25.83 15.79 -8.94
CA GLN A 306 25.74 16.42 -7.62
C GLN A 306 24.51 17.34 -7.50
N SER A 307 24.32 18.22 -8.48
CA SER A 307 23.19 19.15 -8.53
C SER A 307 21.85 18.41 -8.57
N MET A 308 21.72 17.34 -9.35
CA MET A 308 20.50 16.53 -9.41
C MET A 308 20.14 15.94 -8.05
N VAL A 309 21.11 15.38 -7.33
CA VAL A 309 20.88 14.82 -5.99
C VAL A 309 20.52 15.91 -5.01
N ALA A 310 21.30 16.99 -4.93
CA ALA A 310 21.06 18.10 -4.00
C ALA A 310 19.68 18.73 -4.22
N ARG A 311 19.28 18.97 -5.48
CA ARG A 311 17.97 19.51 -5.82
C ARG A 311 16.83 18.56 -5.47
N THR A 312 17.02 17.25 -5.67
CA THR A 312 16.00 16.25 -5.32
C THR A 312 15.80 16.17 -3.81
N LEU A 313 16.89 16.09 -3.05
CA LEU A 313 16.85 16.07 -1.58
C LEU A 313 16.26 17.36 -1.00
N ALA A 314 16.56 18.52 -1.58
CA ALA A 314 15.97 19.79 -1.18
C ALA A 314 14.47 19.87 -1.52
N ALA A 315 14.06 19.43 -2.72
CA ALA A 315 12.65 19.41 -3.11
C ALA A 315 11.81 18.51 -2.19
N MET A 316 12.30 17.31 -1.89
CA MET A 316 11.62 16.42 -0.93
C MET A 316 11.55 17.02 0.47
N ALA A 317 12.66 17.57 0.99
CA ALA A 317 12.71 18.14 2.34
C ALA A 317 11.82 19.39 2.51
N ASN A 318 11.60 20.14 1.42
CA ASN A 318 10.76 21.33 1.42
C ASN A 318 9.29 21.03 1.02
N GLY A 319 9.04 19.88 0.37
CA GLY A 319 7.71 19.46 -0.04
C GLY A 319 6.83 18.99 1.12
N GLY A 320 5.58 18.66 0.83
CA GLY A 320 4.65 18.07 1.78
C GLY A 320 4.86 16.57 2.01
N ILE A 321 5.71 15.92 1.20
CA ILE A 321 6.19 14.56 1.47
C ILE A 321 7.00 14.46 2.77
N HIS A 322 7.62 15.55 3.23
CA HIS A 322 8.24 15.63 4.54
C HIS A 322 7.22 16.15 5.56
N ASP A 323 6.98 15.40 6.64
CA ASP A 323 6.14 15.88 7.74
C ASP A 323 6.91 16.94 8.54
N HIS A 324 6.61 18.22 8.32
CA HIS A 324 7.36 19.31 8.96
C HIS A 324 7.18 19.40 10.48
N VAL A 325 6.07 18.89 11.04
CA VAL A 325 5.79 18.96 12.49
C VAL A 325 6.29 17.71 13.23
N GLY A 326 6.05 16.55 12.62
CA GLY A 326 6.44 15.24 13.15
C GLY A 326 7.78 14.73 12.70
N SER A 327 8.36 15.30 11.65
CA SER A 327 9.51 14.76 10.95
C SER A 327 9.24 13.39 10.31
N GLY A 328 10.24 12.86 9.62
CA GLY A 328 10.08 11.69 8.77
C GLY A 328 9.37 12.01 7.45
N PHE A 329 9.49 11.08 6.51
CA PHE A 329 8.93 11.17 5.18
C PHE A 329 7.75 10.24 5.03
N HIS A 330 6.73 10.76 4.36
CA HIS A 330 5.66 9.99 3.76
C HIS A 330 6.19 9.18 2.56
N ARG A 331 5.47 8.12 2.19
CA ARG A 331 5.97 7.12 1.25
C ARG A 331 6.26 7.67 -0.15
N TYR A 332 5.35 8.47 -0.69
CA TYR A 332 5.48 9.07 -2.01
C TYR A 332 4.56 10.28 -2.18
N SER A 333 4.82 11.08 -3.21
CA SER A 333 3.99 12.21 -3.62
C SER A 333 3.10 11.81 -4.80
N THR A 334 1.82 12.14 -4.74
CA THR A 334 0.87 11.93 -5.86
C THR A 334 1.11 12.91 -6.99
N ASP A 335 1.66 14.09 -6.68
CA ASP A 335 2.02 15.11 -7.66
C ASP A 335 3.53 15.15 -7.98
N ALA A 336 3.88 15.93 -9.00
CA ALA A 336 5.26 16.10 -9.43
C ALA A 336 6.06 17.09 -8.56
N GLN A 337 5.39 17.92 -7.78
CA GLN A 337 5.97 19.01 -6.99
C GLN A 337 6.44 18.56 -5.60
N TRP A 338 6.21 17.29 -5.23
CA TRP A 338 6.46 16.75 -3.89
C TRP A 338 5.51 17.34 -2.84
N LEU A 339 4.35 17.89 -3.24
CA LEU A 339 3.46 18.61 -2.34
C LEU A 339 2.42 17.69 -1.70
N VAL A 340 1.66 16.91 -2.47
CA VAL A 340 0.59 16.06 -1.96
C VAL A 340 1.12 14.65 -1.70
N PRO A 341 1.32 14.22 -0.44
CA PRO A 341 1.77 12.86 -0.14
C PRO A 341 0.61 11.87 -0.19
N HIS A 342 0.95 10.58 -0.32
CA HIS A 342 0.20 9.55 0.37
C HIS A 342 0.76 9.42 1.78
N PHE A 343 -0.07 9.63 2.80
CA PHE A 343 0.36 10.00 4.15
C PHE A 343 0.95 8.86 4.99
N GLU A 344 1.01 7.66 4.44
CA GLU A 344 1.70 6.51 5.02
C GLU A 344 3.19 6.82 5.27
N LYS A 345 3.74 6.34 6.39
CA LYS A 345 5.19 6.39 6.66
C LYS A 345 5.75 5.01 6.95
N MET A 346 6.77 4.64 6.19
CA MET A 346 7.44 3.34 6.33
C MET A 346 8.79 3.48 7.03
N LEU A 347 9.10 2.53 7.91
CA LEU A 347 10.39 2.46 8.59
C LEU A 347 11.55 2.35 7.59
N TYR A 348 11.43 1.46 6.60
CA TYR A 348 12.52 1.21 5.65
C TYR A 348 12.78 2.40 4.72
N ASP A 349 11.76 3.16 4.34
CA ASP A 349 11.91 4.37 3.51
C ASP A 349 12.65 5.45 4.30
N ASN A 350 12.23 5.69 5.55
CA ASN A 350 12.86 6.64 6.45
C ASN A 350 14.31 6.25 6.81
N ALA A 351 14.56 4.99 7.14
CA ALA A 351 15.91 4.50 7.44
C ALA A 351 16.88 4.70 6.27
N GLN A 352 16.45 4.38 5.04
CA GLN A 352 17.27 4.60 3.86
C GLN A 352 17.47 6.09 3.57
N LEU A 353 16.43 6.92 3.69
CA LEU A 353 16.56 8.36 3.51
C LEU A 353 17.52 9.00 4.52
N ALA A 354 17.48 8.60 5.79
CA ALA A 354 18.41 9.08 6.81
C ALA A 354 19.87 8.81 6.39
N VAL A 355 20.15 7.62 5.83
CA VAL A 355 21.46 7.29 5.27
C VAL A 355 21.80 8.16 4.06
N THR A 356 20.88 8.33 3.11
CA THR A 356 21.11 9.15 1.90
C THR A 356 21.38 10.62 2.26
N TYR A 357 20.62 11.21 3.17
CA TYR A 357 20.87 12.58 3.65
C TYR A 357 22.21 12.68 4.39
N THR A 358 22.56 11.67 5.19
CA THR A 358 23.88 11.60 5.84
C THR A 358 25.01 11.56 4.82
N ASP A 359 24.89 10.73 3.78
CA ASP A 359 25.89 10.62 2.72
C ASP A 359 25.98 11.90 1.88
N ALA A 360 24.85 12.58 1.63
CA ALA A 360 24.82 13.88 0.98
C ALA A 360 25.56 14.94 1.82
N TYR A 361 25.34 14.98 3.13
CA TYR A 361 26.08 15.87 4.04
C TYR A 361 27.59 15.61 4.01
N ARG A 362 28.01 14.34 3.88
CA ARG A 362 29.44 13.99 3.77
C ARG A 362 30.08 14.39 2.45
N VAL A 363 29.30 14.44 1.37
CA VAL A 363 29.78 14.90 0.05
C VAL A 363 29.86 16.42 0.02
N GLU A 364 28.84 17.10 0.52
CA GLU A 364 28.76 18.55 0.58
C GLU A 364 28.16 18.98 1.92
N PRO A 365 29.00 19.37 2.90
CA PRO A 365 28.53 19.76 4.21
C PRO A 365 27.60 20.98 4.15
N HIS A 366 26.32 20.74 4.38
CA HIS A 366 25.31 21.79 4.50
C HIS A 366 24.30 21.47 5.61
N ASP A 367 23.85 22.49 6.35
CA ASP A 367 23.00 22.32 7.53
C ASP A 367 21.64 21.66 7.21
N GLY A 368 21.17 21.77 5.96
CA GLY A 368 19.92 21.17 5.50
C GLY A 368 19.89 19.65 5.66
N ALA A 369 20.82 18.93 5.02
CA ALA A 369 20.90 17.47 5.08
C ALA A 369 21.11 16.95 6.48
N LYS A 370 22.02 17.56 7.26
CA LYS A 370 22.25 17.16 8.65
C LYS A 370 20.96 17.25 9.47
N ARG A 371 20.25 18.37 9.36
CA ARG A 371 18.97 18.58 10.07
C ARG A 371 17.92 17.55 9.65
N ILE A 372 17.79 17.27 8.36
CA ILE A 372 16.80 16.28 7.87
C ILE A 372 17.17 14.86 8.27
N ALA A 373 18.44 14.45 8.18
CA ALA A 373 18.89 13.14 8.66
C ALA A 373 18.58 12.98 10.16
N THR A 374 18.89 14.00 10.97
CA THR A 374 18.61 14.02 12.41
C THR A 374 17.11 13.93 12.68
N SER A 375 16.29 14.73 11.98
CA SER A 375 14.84 14.76 12.21
C SER A 375 14.16 13.44 11.84
N ILE A 376 14.63 12.74 10.80
CA ILE A 376 14.15 11.40 10.46
C ILE A 376 14.43 10.43 11.63
N LEU A 377 15.65 10.44 12.16
CA LEU A 377 16.03 9.54 13.26
C LEU A 377 15.29 9.86 14.55
N GLU A 378 15.06 11.14 14.86
CA GLU A 378 14.23 11.56 15.98
C GLU A 378 12.78 11.08 15.82
N PHE A 379 12.22 11.12 14.60
CA PHE A 379 10.91 10.54 14.32
C PHE A 379 10.88 9.03 14.61
N VAL A 380 11.86 8.28 14.10
CA VAL A 380 11.93 6.83 14.31
C VAL A 380 12.04 6.48 15.80
N LEU A 381 12.92 7.17 16.53
CA LEU A 381 13.13 6.95 17.96
C LEU A 381 11.90 7.30 18.80
N ARG A 382 11.13 8.32 18.39
CA ARG A 382 9.95 8.79 19.12
C ARG A 382 8.70 7.98 18.82
N ASP A 383 8.45 7.70 17.54
CA ASP A 383 7.13 7.22 17.08
C ASP A 383 7.13 5.75 16.66
N LEU A 384 8.27 5.19 16.27
CA LEU A 384 8.36 3.81 15.75
C LEU A 384 9.15 2.86 16.66
N THR A 385 9.62 3.32 17.82
CA THR A 385 10.39 2.47 18.75
C THR A 385 9.44 1.75 19.70
N SER A 386 9.55 0.42 19.73
CA SER A 386 8.83 -0.42 20.68
C SER A 386 9.46 -0.32 22.07
N PRO A 387 8.66 -0.41 23.15
CA PRO A 387 9.19 -0.48 24.52
C PRO A 387 10.18 -1.63 24.77
N GLU A 388 10.10 -2.69 23.96
CA GLU A 388 10.97 -3.87 23.99
C GLU A 388 12.28 -3.67 23.21
N GLY A 389 12.47 -2.51 22.56
CA GLY A 389 13.72 -2.09 21.90
C GLY A 389 13.80 -2.37 20.40
N GLY A 390 12.75 -2.95 19.79
CA GLY A 390 12.63 -3.07 18.33
C GLY A 390 12.04 -1.82 17.68
N PHE A 391 11.97 -1.81 16.35
CA PHE A 391 11.30 -0.78 15.57
C PHE A 391 10.09 -1.38 14.83
N TYR A 392 8.95 -0.70 15.00
CA TYR A 392 7.70 -0.95 14.28
C TYR A 392 7.80 -0.61 12.80
N SER A 393 7.01 -1.28 11.97
CA SER A 393 7.22 -1.29 10.52
C SER A 393 6.71 -0.03 9.83
N ALA A 394 5.56 0.52 10.27
CA ALA A 394 4.90 1.62 9.57
C ALA A 394 3.81 2.34 10.39
N THR A 395 3.38 3.50 9.90
CA THR A 395 2.11 4.14 10.29
C THR A 395 1.21 4.32 9.07
N ASP A 396 -0.08 4.06 9.24
CA ASP A 396 -1.13 4.18 8.21
C ASP A 396 -1.26 5.63 7.68
N ALA A 397 -1.89 5.77 6.52
CA ALA A 397 -2.20 7.06 5.91
C ALA A 397 -3.46 7.70 6.52
N ASP A 398 -4.37 6.86 7.00
CA ASP A 398 -5.71 7.26 7.44
C ASP A 398 -5.79 7.42 8.97
N SER A 399 -6.56 8.41 9.40
CA SER A 399 -6.91 8.63 10.82
C SER A 399 -8.38 8.97 10.96
N ILE A 400 -8.97 8.76 12.13
CA ILE A 400 -10.36 9.15 12.36
C ILE A 400 -10.48 10.68 12.31
N GLY A 401 -11.24 11.17 11.33
CA GLY A 401 -11.52 12.58 11.12
C GLY A 401 -12.69 13.10 11.97
N PRO A 402 -13.04 14.39 11.83
CA PRO A 402 -14.12 15.02 12.60
C PRO A 402 -15.51 14.41 12.34
N SER A 403 -15.68 13.77 11.18
CA SER A 403 -16.89 13.05 10.81
C SER A 403 -17.09 11.73 11.58
N GLY A 404 -16.02 11.22 12.20
CA GLY A 404 -15.98 9.87 12.78
C GLY A 404 -15.51 8.79 11.78
N GLU A 405 -15.40 9.14 10.50
CA GLU A 405 -14.88 8.26 9.45
C GLU A 405 -13.36 8.35 9.31
N ARG A 406 -12.75 7.38 8.63
CA ARG A 406 -11.32 7.41 8.31
C ARG A 406 -11.07 8.38 7.15
N GLU A 407 -10.19 9.35 7.39
CA GLU A 407 -9.81 10.39 6.45
C GLU A 407 -8.29 10.36 6.23
N GLU A 408 -7.84 10.27 4.98
CA GLU A 408 -6.42 10.29 4.62
C GLU A 408 -5.81 11.66 4.98
N GLY A 409 -4.68 11.66 5.69
CA GLY A 409 -3.94 12.90 5.95
C GLY A 409 -4.51 13.86 7.00
N TYR A 410 -5.69 13.59 7.58
CA TYR A 410 -6.30 14.45 8.62
C TYR A 410 -5.35 14.72 9.80
N TYR A 411 -4.69 13.66 10.31
CA TYR A 411 -3.71 13.78 11.40
C TYR A 411 -2.58 14.78 11.09
N TYR A 412 -2.14 14.86 9.82
CA TYR A 412 -0.94 15.60 9.41
C TYR A 412 -1.21 17.02 8.91
N THR A 413 -2.44 17.30 8.45
CA THR A 413 -2.81 18.58 7.82
C THR A 413 -3.43 19.59 8.79
N TRP A 414 -3.40 20.87 8.42
CA TRP A 414 -3.76 21.97 9.31
C TRP A 414 -4.71 22.98 8.66
N THR A 415 -5.62 23.56 9.43
CA THR A 415 -6.30 24.80 9.01
C THR A 415 -5.57 26.03 9.57
N PRO A 416 -5.71 27.22 8.94
CA PRO A 416 -5.14 28.45 9.49
C PRO A 416 -5.63 28.73 10.91
N GLU A 417 -6.89 28.43 11.23
CA GLU A 417 -7.48 28.59 12.56
C GLU A 417 -6.79 27.69 13.59
N GLU A 418 -6.55 26.42 13.25
CA GLU A 418 -5.85 25.49 14.15
C GLU A 418 -4.44 25.98 14.47
N VAL A 419 -3.72 26.53 13.48
CA VAL A 419 -2.38 27.09 13.70
C VAL A 419 -2.43 28.36 14.54
N ARG A 420 -3.36 29.28 14.24
CA ARG A 420 -3.54 30.55 14.98
C ARG A 420 -4.07 30.33 16.41
N ALA A 421 -4.74 29.21 16.68
CA ALA A 421 -5.18 28.83 18.03
C ALA A 421 -4.01 28.38 18.93
N VAL A 422 -2.91 27.92 18.32
CA VAL A 422 -1.76 27.33 19.03
C VAL A 422 -0.57 28.29 19.08
N LEU A 423 -0.33 29.01 17.99
CA LEU A 423 0.82 29.89 17.81
C LEU A 423 0.39 31.35 17.92
N THR A 424 1.17 32.15 18.66
CA THR A 424 0.85 33.57 18.89
C THR A 424 2.08 34.47 18.77
N GLY A 425 1.89 35.71 18.33
CA GLY A 425 2.96 36.70 18.21
C GLY A 425 4.10 36.24 17.29
N ARG A 426 5.36 36.42 17.72
CA ARG A 426 6.55 36.21 16.86
C ARG A 426 6.73 34.77 16.38
N GLU A 427 6.27 33.77 17.13
CA GLU A 427 6.38 32.37 16.67
C GLU A 427 5.40 32.08 15.53
N LEU A 428 4.22 32.71 15.54
CA LEU A 428 3.24 32.61 14.45
C LEU A 428 3.79 33.29 13.20
N ASP A 429 4.37 34.48 13.34
CA ASP A 429 5.00 35.20 12.23
C ASP A 429 6.13 34.37 11.59
N ALA A 430 7.00 33.78 12.43
CA ALA A 430 8.08 32.92 11.98
C ALA A 430 7.55 31.68 11.24
N PHE A 431 6.53 31.02 11.81
CA PHE A 431 5.92 29.85 11.22
C PHE A 431 5.26 30.16 9.87
N LEU A 432 4.41 31.19 9.77
CA LEU A 432 3.72 31.56 8.54
C LEU A 432 4.66 32.08 7.45
N SER A 433 5.78 32.71 7.84
CA SER A 433 6.83 33.13 6.90
C SER A 433 7.59 31.94 6.29
N HIS A 434 7.63 30.80 6.99
CA HIS A 434 8.26 29.57 6.51
C HIS A 434 7.29 28.62 5.82
N HIS A 435 6.08 28.48 6.38
CA HIS A 435 5.00 27.61 5.94
C HIS A 435 3.77 28.46 5.62
N PRO A 436 3.68 28.99 4.40
CA PRO A 436 2.51 29.78 4.01
C PRO A 436 1.26 28.90 4.02
N LEU A 437 0.16 29.43 4.58
CA LEU A 437 -1.14 28.77 4.63
C LEU A 437 -2.14 29.56 3.79
N THR A 438 -3.08 28.85 3.17
CA THR A 438 -4.25 29.45 2.51
C THR A 438 -5.51 29.14 3.27
N GLU A 439 -6.48 30.06 3.25
CA GLU A 439 -7.79 29.86 3.88
C GLU A 439 -8.58 28.72 3.20
N SER A 440 -8.39 28.50 1.90
CA SER A 440 -9.00 27.39 1.16
C SER A 440 -8.31 26.04 1.36
N GLY A 441 -7.11 26.02 1.95
CA GLY A 441 -6.22 24.86 1.94
C GLY A 441 -5.59 24.56 0.57
N ASN A 442 -4.74 23.55 0.55
CA ASN A 442 -4.12 22.94 -0.64
C ASN A 442 -4.39 21.43 -0.74
N PHE A 443 -5.19 20.87 0.18
CA PHE A 443 -5.62 19.48 0.20
C PHE A 443 -6.96 19.37 0.97
N GLU A 444 -8.06 19.10 0.26
CA GLU A 444 -9.37 18.84 0.86
C GLU A 444 -9.82 19.90 1.91
N GLY A 445 -9.60 21.18 1.62
CA GLY A 445 -9.93 22.28 2.53
C GLY A 445 -8.94 22.50 3.67
N ARG A 446 -7.86 21.70 3.75
CA ARG A 446 -6.78 21.78 4.75
C ARG A 446 -5.44 22.07 4.08
N ASN A 447 -4.44 22.43 4.87
CA ASN A 447 -3.09 22.74 4.39
C ASN A 447 -2.12 21.61 4.74
N ILE A 448 -1.49 21.07 3.71
CA ILE A 448 -0.22 20.36 3.79
C ILE A 448 0.87 21.41 3.93
N LEU A 449 1.64 21.29 5.01
CA LEU A 449 2.76 22.18 5.28
C LEU A 449 3.87 21.89 4.27
N HIS A 450 4.41 22.96 3.69
CA HIS A 450 5.55 22.92 2.78
C HIS A 450 6.35 24.21 2.94
N VAL A 451 7.54 24.26 2.37
CA VAL A 451 8.48 25.38 2.48
C VAL A 451 8.64 26.04 1.13
N THR A 452 8.34 27.34 1.06
CA THR A 452 8.48 28.14 -0.17
C THR A 452 9.68 29.09 -0.14
N ARG A 453 10.21 29.36 1.06
CA ARG A 453 11.35 30.23 1.30
C ARG A 453 12.40 29.52 2.12
N SER A 454 13.67 29.73 1.78
CA SER A 454 14.72 29.28 2.66
C SER A 454 14.55 29.92 4.03
N ARG A 455 15.04 29.20 5.02
CA ARG A 455 15.02 29.55 6.42
C ARG A 455 15.68 30.93 6.68
N THR A 456 16.68 31.31 5.88
CA THR A 456 17.30 32.65 5.87
C THR A 456 16.39 33.73 5.28
N GLU A 457 15.70 33.43 4.18
CA GLU A 457 14.73 34.35 3.57
C GLU A 457 13.50 34.56 4.45
N SER A 458 13.00 33.50 5.10
CA SER A 458 11.89 33.58 6.06
C SER A 458 12.24 34.45 7.27
N ALA A 459 13.45 34.33 7.82
CA ALA A 459 13.93 35.19 8.90
C ALA A 459 13.99 36.66 8.48
N ARG A 460 14.58 36.94 7.31
CA ARG A 460 14.66 38.29 6.74
C ARG A 460 13.28 38.90 6.50
N ALA A 461 12.31 38.12 6.04
CA ALA A 461 10.96 38.60 5.72
C ALA A 461 10.20 39.14 6.93
N ILE A 462 10.56 38.72 8.15
CA ILE A 462 9.95 39.20 9.41
C ILE A 462 10.90 40.07 10.25
N GLY A 463 12.05 40.46 9.67
CA GLY A 463 13.07 41.26 10.32
C GLY A 463 13.75 40.56 11.50
N GLU A 464 13.81 39.23 11.50
CA GLU A 464 14.47 38.46 12.55
C GLU A 464 15.87 38.02 12.14
N ALA A 465 16.77 37.96 13.12
CA ALA A 465 18.07 37.36 12.94
C ALA A 465 17.94 35.82 12.87
N ARG A 466 18.89 35.20 12.15
CA ARG A 466 18.80 33.78 11.79
C ARG A 466 18.72 32.86 13.01
N PRO A 467 19.57 32.97 14.05
CA PRO A 467 19.47 32.12 15.23
C PRO A 467 18.16 32.27 16.01
N GLU A 468 17.65 33.50 16.14
CA GLU A 468 16.41 33.83 16.83
C GLU A 468 15.20 33.25 16.09
N PHE A 469 15.20 33.34 14.76
CA PHE A 469 14.19 32.71 13.91
C PHE A 469 14.14 31.18 14.10
N GLU A 470 15.30 30.51 14.19
CA GLU A 470 15.35 29.06 14.45
C GLU A 470 14.70 28.72 15.80
N LEU A 471 15.01 29.48 16.86
CA LEU A 471 14.41 29.29 18.19
C LEU A 471 12.89 29.55 18.21
N LEU A 472 12.39 30.46 17.37
CA LEU A 472 10.95 30.70 17.21
C LEU A 472 10.28 29.53 16.48
N LEU A 473 10.91 29.04 15.42
CA LEU A 473 10.37 27.94 14.62
C LEU A 473 10.38 26.61 15.40
N ASP A 474 11.41 26.34 16.19
CA ASP A 474 11.49 25.14 17.05
C ASP A 474 10.41 25.16 18.14
N ARG A 475 10.13 26.34 18.72
CA ARG A 475 8.99 26.53 19.64
C ARG A 475 7.66 26.28 18.95
N ALA A 476 7.49 26.79 17.73
CA ALA A 476 6.28 26.57 16.94
C ALA A 476 6.05 25.08 16.66
N TYR A 477 7.06 24.35 16.19
CA TYR A 477 6.94 22.91 15.96
C TYR A 477 6.64 22.14 17.24
N THR A 478 7.24 22.53 18.38
CA THR A 478 6.97 21.89 19.69
C THR A 478 5.49 22.02 20.06
N LYS A 479 4.92 23.23 19.95
CA LYS A 479 3.50 23.47 20.27
C LYS A 479 2.55 22.78 19.30
N LEU A 480 2.83 22.85 18.00
CA LEU A 480 2.03 22.16 16.98
C LEU A 480 2.08 20.64 17.17
N ARG A 481 3.24 20.08 17.52
CA ARG A 481 3.35 18.65 17.81
C ARG A 481 2.51 18.24 19.02
N ALA A 482 2.52 19.05 20.08
CA ALA A 482 1.67 18.81 21.25
C ALA A 482 0.18 18.85 20.88
N ARG A 483 -0.26 19.88 20.13
CA ARG A 483 -1.65 19.96 19.65
C ARG A 483 -2.03 18.78 18.75
N ARG A 484 -1.12 18.34 17.89
CA ARG A 484 -1.36 17.22 16.97
C ARG A 484 -1.51 15.89 17.72
N ALA A 485 -0.80 15.70 18.83
CA ALA A 485 -0.87 14.48 19.63
C ALA A 485 -2.25 14.25 20.27
N GLU A 486 -3.10 15.27 20.35
CA GLU A 486 -4.50 15.17 20.82
C GLU A 486 -5.46 14.65 19.74
N ARG A 487 -5.02 14.55 18.48
CA ARG A 487 -5.83 14.01 17.37
C ARG A 487 -5.78 12.48 17.38
N PRO A 488 -6.84 11.79 16.88
CA PRO A 488 -6.76 10.36 16.60
C PRO A 488 -5.55 10.06 15.72
N ARG A 489 -4.66 9.17 16.18
CA ARG A 489 -3.46 8.79 15.44
C ARG A 489 -3.82 7.83 14.30
N PRO A 490 -3.06 7.85 13.20
CA PRO A 490 -3.10 6.75 12.24
C PRO A 490 -2.75 5.44 12.93
N LEU A 491 -3.27 4.33 12.40
CA LEU A 491 -2.94 3.01 12.93
C LEU A 491 -1.44 2.76 12.81
N LEU A 492 -0.87 2.22 13.87
CA LEU A 492 0.51 1.77 13.90
C LEU A 492 0.55 0.30 13.45
N ASP A 493 1.39 -0.01 12.47
CA ASP A 493 1.75 -1.39 12.20
C ASP A 493 2.93 -1.77 13.09
N ASP A 494 2.65 -2.57 14.11
CA ASP A 494 3.57 -2.95 15.17
C ASP A 494 4.44 -4.16 14.81
N LYS A 495 4.43 -4.62 13.54
CA LYS A 495 5.32 -5.67 13.08
C LYS A 495 6.79 -5.26 13.24
N ILE A 496 7.57 -6.15 13.85
CA ILE A 496 9.04 -6.02 13.92
C ILE A 496 9.64 -6.85 12.79
N ILE A 497 10.00 -6.18 11.70
CA ILE A 497 10.63 -6.82 10.53
C ILE A 497 12.15 -6.72 10.66
N THR A 498 12.82 -7.87 10.82
CA THR A 498 14.28 -7.97 11.06
C THR A 498 15.11 -7.18 10.05
N GLY A 499 14.78 -7.28 8.76
CA GLY A 499 15.51 -6.56 7.70
C GLY A 499 15.39 -5.04 7.82
N TRP A 500 14.20 -4.52 8.16
CA TRP A 500 13.96 -3.08 8.28
C TRP A 500 14.56 -2.50 9.55
N ASN A 501 14.54 -3.29 10.63
CA ASN A 501 15.27 -2.99 11.87
C ASN A 501 16.78 -2.90 11.59
N GLY A 502 17.35 -3.83 10.81
CA GLY A 502 18.75 -3.77 10.39
C GLY A 502 19.12 -2.51 9.58
N LEU A 503 18.24 -2.07 8.68
CA LEU A 503 18.40 -0.80 7.96
C LEU A 503 18.39 0.40 8.91
N THR A 504 17.50 0.38 9.91
CA THR A 504 17.35 1.45 10.90
C THR A 504 18.56 1.54 11.82
N ILE A 505 19.05 0.40 12.32
CA ILE A 505 20.28 0.32 13.10
C ILE A 505 21.47 0.85 12.28
N THR A 506 21.53 0.51 10.98
CA THR A 506 22.55 1.05 10.08
C THR A 506 22.44 2.57 9.94
N ALA A 507 21.23 3.11 9.84
CA ALA A 507 21.00 4.55 9.76
C ALA A 507 21.48 5.27 11.03
N LEU A 508 21.11 4.75 12.21
CA LEU A 508 21.54 5.27 13.52
C LEU A 508 23.06 5.20 13.71
N ALA A 509 23.72 4.15 13.21
CA ALA A 509 25.16 3.98 13.35
C ALA A 509 25.98 4.84 12.36
N ARG A 510 25.38 5.26 11.23
CA ARG A 510 26.07 6.03 10.19
C ARG A 510 25.93 7.54 10.35
N ALA A 511 24.80 8.00 10.88
CA ALA A 511 24.52 9.41 11.19
C ALA A 511 25.34 9.88 12.39
#